data_AF-A0A8I1W7M6-F1
#
_entry.id   AF-A0A8I1W7M6-F1
#
_cell.length_a   1.000
_cell.length_b   1.000
_cell.length_c   1.000
_cell.angle_alpha   90.00
_cell.angle_beta   90.00
_cell.angle_gamma   90.00
#
_symmetry.space_group_name_H-M   'P 1'
#
loop_
_entity.id
_entity.type
_entity.pdbx_description
1 polymer ?
#
loop_
_entity_poly.entity_id
_entity_poly.type
_entity_poly.pdbx_seq_one_letter_code
_entity_poly.pdbx_strand_id
1 'polypeptide(L)'
;MFNARAGAWLSLVTLLAVPQFAAAHGYVEYPAARQEICDKDGGYWDSQDGSTIPNLACRQAYQQSSWYPFVQKPEFSRLVSNYRDLTAVKAAIPDGTLCAAGDTKKAGIDMPSAAWKKTLIDVTQGGKVTVRFLAATPHNPSFWQFFLSKPGFDAATQKLAWADLELIANFNDVAVTTLDGKKYYQMEIQLPTDRTGDAVLYTRWQRVDPAGEGFYNCSDITFTGSSTATAWINKGNFVKAGLDARAGETVWFRIFDASGKEVVFEKLPVTTANEAESVWAQQLADKVNSAYATLAQVGVVDSRGNVAYSSVDLYSNQVYTKNKDYTYQLDLRASNAAPVVSAPATLTVKSGENLLFDVQATDAEGDKLTFTSSAGSVLVSGNKASVTYSAPVSSNNLAVTINITVSDGVNSVVTPVAVTVQGSGAVTPEQPQAWDANSTYQANAVVTYNGGQYKAQWWTKGETPGVSNVWLKVVSTGSGQNGEWSSETAYTAGQVVTYQGSSYKARWWTKGEIPPSSAVWQKQ
;
A
#
# COMPACT_ATOMS: atom_id res chain seq x y z
N MET A 1 -9.90 -51.76 -48.17
CA MET A 1 -9.47 -50.51 -48.85
C MET A 1 -10.14 -49.33 -48.15
N PHE A 2 -9.46 -48.71 -47.19
CA PHE A 2 -9.82 -47.38 -46.68
C PHE A 2 -8.50 -46.66 -46.41
N ASN A 3 -8.17 -45.71 -47.28
CA ASN A 3 -6.97 -44.87 -47.19
C ASN A 3 -7.28 -43.69 -46.26
N ALA A 4 -6.58 -43.62 -45.14
CA ALA A 4 -6.51 -42.42 -44.30
C ALA A 4 -5.55 -41.40 -44.96
N ARG A 5 -6.04 -40.20 -45.27
CA ARG A 5 -5.21 -39.06 -45.66
C ARG A 5 -4.82 -38.29 -44.39
N ALA A 6 -3.55 -38.32 -44.04
CA ALA A 6 -2.95 -37.43 -43.06
C ALA A 6 -2.75 -36.05 -43.72
N GLY A 7 -3.39 -35.01 -43.18
CA GLY A 7 -3.13 -33.62 -43.52
C GLY A 7 -1.93 -33.10 -42.74
N ALA A 8 -0.83 -32.81 -43.42
CA ALA A 8 0.32 -32.12 -42.85
C ALA A 8 0.00 -30.62 -42.76
N TRP A 9 -0.06 -30.08 -41.54
CA TRP A 9 -0.08 -28.65 -41.29
C TRP A 9 1.37 -28.13 -41.28
N LEU A 10 1.75 -27.37 -42.31
CA LEU A 10 2.96 -26.55 -42.29
C LEU A 10 2.73 -25.36 -41.36
N SER A 11 3.32 -25.38 -40.16
CA SER A 11 3.43 -24.19 -39.32
C SER A 11 4.46 -23.23 -39.94
N LEU A 12 3.96 -22.16 -40.54
CA LEU A 12 4.76 -21.04 -41.03
C LEU A 12 5.24 -20.22 -39.81
N VAL A 13 6.44 -20.50 -39.32
CA VAL A 13 7.12 -19.63 -38.34
C VAL A 13 7.54 -18.35 -39.07
N THR A 14 6.74 -17.30 -38.93
CA THR A 14 7.10 -15.96 -39.36
C THR A 14 8.19 -15.44 -38.42
N LEU A 15 9.43 -15.42 -38.90
CA LEU A 15 10.50 -14.65 -38.27
C LEU A 15 10.09 -13.17 -38.30
N LEU A 16 9.61 -12.64 -37.17
CA LEU A 16 9.48 -11.20 -36.98
C LEU A 16 10.88 -10.61 -37.04
N ALA A 17 11.26 -10.08 -38.21
CA ALA A 17 12.44 -9.23 -38.33
C ALA A 17 12.17 -7.98 -37.49
N VAL A 18 12.71 -7.95 -36.27
CA VAL A 18 12.77 -6.73 -35.47
C VAL A 18 13.63 -5.75 -36.27
N PRO A 19 13.10 -4.60 -36.72
CA PRO A 19 13.93 -3.62 -37.41
C PRO A 19 15.02 -3.16 -36.45
N GLN A 20 16.28 -3.51 -36.75
CA GLN A 20 17.42 -2.91 -36.10
C GLN A 20 17.51 -1.45 -36.57
N PHE A 21 16.93 -0.54 -35.80
CA PHE A 21 17.17 0.89 -35.96
C PHE A 21 18.62 1.16 -35.59
N ALA A 22 19.50 1.24 -36.58
CA ALA A 22 20.84 1.74 -36.38
C ALA A 22 20.75 3.23 -36.04
N ALA A 23 20.93 3.58 -34.76
CA ALA A 23 20.96 4.97 -34.29
C ALA A 23 22.26 5.64 -34.76
N ALA A 24 22.29 6.08 -36.02
CA ALA A 24 23.48 6.61 -36.67
C ALA A 24 23.67 8.13 -36.53
N HIS A 25 22.83 8.85 -35.76
CA HIS A 25 22.82 10.32 -35.75
C HIS A 25 22.58 10.92 -34.35
N GLY A 26 22.10 12.17 -34.24
CA GLY A 26 22.06 12.90 -32.96
C GLY A 26 21.05 14.02 -32.88
N TYR A 27 20.89 14.57 -31.68
CA TYR A 27 19.93 15.64 -31.39
C TYR A 27 20.39 16.51 -30.21
N VAL A 28 19.84 17.73 -30.09
CA VAL A 28 20.05 18.57 -28.92
C VAL A 28 19.34 17.96 -27.71
N GLU A 29 20.13 17.52 -26.73
CA GLU A 29 19.62 16.96 -25.47
C GLU A 29 19.36 18.07 -24.43
N TYR A 30 20.14 19.15 -24.46
CA TYR A 30 19.93 20.32 -23.61
C TYR A 30 20.35 21.63 -24.30
N PRO A 31 19.52 22.70 -24.29
CA PRO A 31 18.07 22.68 -24.01
C PRO A 31 17.36 21.69 -24.95
N ALA A 32 16.51 20.82 -24.42
CA ALA A 32 16.01 19.66 -25.16
C ALA A 32 15.25 20.07 -26.42
N ALA A 33 15.52 19.39 -27.54
CA ALA A 33 14.78 19.59 -28.79
C ALA A 33 13.35 19.07 -28.68
N ARG A 34 12.41 19.64 -29.46
CA ARG A 34 10.99 19.24 -29.48
C ARG A 34 10.79 17.73 -29.62
N GLN A 35 11.44 17.12 -30.60
CA GLN A 35 11.31 15.69 -30.87
C GLN A 35 11.88 14.81 -29.75
N GLU A 36 12.90 15.30 -29.04
CA GLU A 36 13.48 14.60 -27.88
C GLU A 36 12.54 14.66 -26.68
N ILE A 37 11.85 15.79 -26.48
CA ILE A 37 10.79 15.90 -25.46
C ILE A 37 9.65 14.93 -25.79
N CYS A 38 9.17 14.91 -27.03
CA CYS A 38 8.06 14.05 -27.41
C CYS A 38 8.39 12.56 -27.32
N ASP A 39 9.62 12.17 -27.65
CA ASP A 39 10.08 10.79 -27.43
C ASP A 39 10.14 10.44 -25.94
N LYS A 40 10.71 11.32 -25.11
CA LYS A 40 10.80 11.13 -23.65
C LYS A 40 9.45 11.07 -22.95
N ASP A 41 8.49 11.87 -23.40
CA ASP A 41 7.14 11.93 -22.84
C ASP A 41 6.37 10.61 -23.11
N GLY A 42 6.72 9.87 -24.17
CA GLY A 42 6.19 8.55 -24.48
C GLY A 42 4.71 8.55 -24.85
N GLY A 43 4.01 7.45 -24.58
CA GLY A 43 2.57 7.30 -24.81
C GLY A 43 2.15 7.07 -26.26
N TYR A 44 3.02 7.31 -27.24
CA TYR A 44 2.70 7.24 -28.67
C TYR A 44 2.61 5.81 -29.25
N TRP A 45 2.85 4.78 -28.43
CA TRP A 45 2.60 3.37 -28.77
C TRP A 45 1.28 2.83 -28.21
N ASP A 46 0.69 3.53 -27.24
CA ASP A 46 -0.38 3.00 -26.41
C ASP A 46 -1.78 3.31 -27.00
N SER A 47 -1.85 4.21 -27.98
CA SER A 47 -3.08 4.55 -28.69
C SER A 47 -2.82 4.89 -30.16
N GLN A 48 -3.79 4.55 -31.01
CA GLN A 48 -3.69 4.85 -32.44
C GLN A 48 -3.94 6.34 -32.75
N ASP A 49 -4.74 7.02 -31.91
CA ASP A 49 -5.10 8.43 -32.05
C ASP A 49 -4.17 9.39 -31.29
N GLY A 50 -3.20 8.85 -30.53
CA GLY A 50 -2.26 9.59 -29.72
C GLY A 50 -2.85 10.15 -28.42
N SER A 51 -4.08 9.77 -28.05
CA SER A 51 -4.76 10.24 -26.82
C SER A 51 -3.95 9.99 -25.55
N THR A 52 -3.08 8.99 -25.55
CA THR A 52 -2.18 8.62 -24.44
C THR A 52 -0.89 9.44 -24.37
N ILE A 53 -0.63 10.31 -25.36
CA ILE A 53 0.55 11.20 -25.36
C ILE A 53 0.27 12.38 -24.42
N PRO A 54 1.01 12.53 -23.32
CA PRO A 54 0.65 13.47 -22.26
C PRO A 54 0.79 14.93 -22.68
N ASN A 55 1.86 15.24 -23.40
CA ASN A 55 2.12 16.59 -23.87
C ASN A 55 1.24 16.91 -25.08
N LEU A 56 0.36 17.91 -24.93
CA LEU A 56 -0.59 18.29 -25.96
C LEU A 56 0.07 18.68 -27.29
N ALA A 57 1.21 19.37 -27.27
CA ALA A 57 1.92 19.72 -28.50
C ALA A 57 2.52 18.49 -29.19
N CYS A 58 3.07 17.56 -28.41
CA CYS A 58 3.53 16.27 -28.93
C CYS A 58 2.37 15.42 -29.47
N ARG A 59 1.20 15.45 -28.82
CA ARG A 59 -0.01 14.80 -29.32
C ARG A 59 -0.46 15.38 -30.65
N GLN A 60 -0.51 16.70 -30.78
CA GLN A 60 -0.82 17.38 -32.04
C GLN A 60 0.20 17.03 -33.14
N ALA A 61 1.49 16.97 -32.78
CA ALA A 61 2.54 16.54 -33.71
C ALA A 61 2.35 15.09 -34.17
N TYR A 62 1.98 14.19 -33.26
CA TYR A 62 1.66 12.80 -33.57
C TYR A 62 0.41 12.67 -34.46
N GLN A 63 -0.64 13.43 -34.18
CA GLN A 63 -1.84 13.43 -35.02
C GLN A 63 -1.54 13.86 -36.47
N GLN A 64 -0.54 14.73 -36.65
CA GLN A 64 -0.09 15.19 -37.97
C GLN A 64 0.91 14.25 -38.65
N SER A 65 1.79 13.57 -37.90
CA SER A 65 2.96 12.86 -38.46
C SER A 65 3.19 11.45 -37.92
N SER A 66 2.27 10.95 -37.10
CA SER A 66 2.37 9.70 -36.34
C SER A 66 3.67 9.62 -35.52
N TRP A 67 4.13 8.41 -35.20
CA TRP A 67 5.31 8.15 -34.35
C TRP A 67 6.65 8.45 -35.05
N TYR A 68 6.65 8.63 -36.38
CA TYR A 68 7.88 8.78 -37.18
C TYR A 68 8.84 9.87 -36.66
N PRO A 69 8.41 11.12 -36.38
CA PRO A 69 9.30 12.14 -35.83
C PRO A 69 9.91 11.79 -34.46
N PHE A 70 9.25 10.96 -33.65
CA PHE A 70 9.75 10.63 -32.30
C PHE A 70 10.79 9.52 -32.36
N VAL A 71 10.53 8.49 -33.18
CA VAL A 71 11.48 7.41 -33.43
C VAL A 71 12.70 7.90 -34.22
N GLN A 72 12.49 8.75 -35.23
CA GLN A 72 13.55 9.35 -36.03
C GLN A 72 14.13 10.62 -35.40
N LYS A 73 14.05 10.77 -34.08
CA LYS A 73 14.62 11.91 -33.36
C LYS A 73 16.10 12.20 -33.66
N PRO A 74 16.97 11.21 -33.99
CA PRO A 74 18.36 11.50 -34.34
C PRO A 74 18.53 12.05 -35.77
N GLU A 75 17.55 11.88 -36.66
CA GLU A 75 17.69 12.17 -38.10
C GLU A 75 16.77 13.32 -38.53
N PHE A 76 16.72 14.40 -37.75
CA PHE A 76 16.14 15.67 -38.21
C PHE A 76 17.16 16.36 -39.11
N SER A 77 17.35 15.80 -40.31
CA SER A 77 18.44 16.14 -41.21
C SER A 77 17.99 16.52 -42.62
N ARG A 78 18.88 17.18 -43.36
CA ARG A 78 18.71 17.52 -44.77
C ARG A 78 20.04 17.48 -45.49
N LEU A 79 20.06 16.85 -46.67
CA LEU A 79 21.21 16.85 -47.58
C LEU A 79 21.23 18.12 -48.41
N VAL A 80 22.30 18.91 -48.29
CA VAL A 80 22.52 20.13 -49.08
C VAL A 80 23.97 20.16 -49.53
N SER A 81 24.25 19.80 -50.79
CA SER A 81 25.63 19.76 -51.30
C SER A 81 26.32 21.13 -51.25
N ASN A 82 25.59 22.23 -51.51
CA ASN A 82 26.07 23.60 -51.35
C ASN A 82 25.77 24.17 -49.95
N TYR A 83 26.08 23.40 -48.90
CA TYR A 83 25.72 23.73 -47.50
C TYR A 83 26.33 25.04 -46.97
N ARG A 84 27.38 25.59 -47.60
CA ARG A 84 27.97 26.88 -47.19
C ARG A 84 27.15 28.08 -47.67
N ASP A 85 26.36 27.92 -48.72
CA ASP A 85 25.42 28.94 -49.18
C ASP A 85 24.11 28.80 -48.42
N LEU A 86 23.84 29.75 -47.51
CA LEU A 86 22.61 29.73 -46.73
C LEU A 86 21.36 29.88 -47.60
N THR A 87 21.47 30.44 -48.80
CA THR A 87 20.36 30.50 -49.76
C THR A 87 19.96 29.09 -50.21
N ALA A 88 20.94 28.23 -50.50
CA ALA A 88 20.69 26.83 -50.86
C ALA A 88 20.09 26.04 -49.70
N VAL A 89 20.56 26.29 -48.46
CA VAL A 89 20.00 25.67 -47.25
C VAL A 89 18.54 26.08 -47.04
N LYS A 90 18.24 27.39 -47.16
CA LYS A 90 16.88 27.94 -47.04
C LYS A 90 15.94 27.42 -48.12
N ALA A 91 16.43 27.23 -49.34
CA ALA A 91 15.65 26.62 -50.42
C ALA A 91 15.33 25.15 -50.13
N ALA A 92 16.28 24.41 -49.52
CA ALA A 92 16.07 23.02 -49.14
C ALA A 92 15.17 22.83 -47.91
N ILE A 93 15.11 23.82 -47.02
CA ILE A 93 14.30 23.86 -45.80
C ILE A 93 13.44 25.13 -45.83
N PRO A 94 12.30 25.13 -46.56
CA PRO A 94 11.47 26.32 -46.70
C PRO A 94 10.88 26.80 -45.37
N ASP A 95 10.45 28.07 -45.32
CA ASP A 95 9.76 28.64 -44.17
C ASP A 95 8.59 27.77 -43.71
N GLY A 96 8.44 27.64 -42.39
CA GLY A 96 7.44 26.79 -41.76
C GLY A 96 7.75 25.29 -41.74
N THR A 97 8.96 24.90 -42.17
CA THR A 97 9.43 23.49 -42.13
C THR A 97 10.76 23.31 -41.37
N LEU A 98 11.21 24.37 -40.69
CA LEU A 98 12.54 24.44 -40.07
C LEU A 98 12.72 23.38 -38.98
N CYS A 99 11.74 23.22 -38.10
CA CYS A 99 11.82 22.28 -36.98
C CYS A 99 11.71 20.82 -37.43
N ALA A 100 11.22 20.54 -38.65
CA ALA A 100 11.25 19.23 -39.29
C ALA A 100 12.40 19.05 -40.30
N ALA A 101 13.32 20.02 -40.41
CA ALA A 101 14.40 20.02 -41.41
C ALA A 101 13.91 19.89 -42.87
N GLY A 102 12.69 20.35 -43.17
CA GLY A 102 12.08 20.21 -44.51
C GLY A 102 11.57 18.81 -44.85
N ASP A 103 11.50 17.89 -43.87
CA ASP A 103 10.95 16.55 -44.03
C ASP A 103 9.45 16.53 -43.71
N THR A 104 8.62 16.26 -44.72
CA THR A 104 7.16 16.26 -44.57
C THR A 104 6.65 15.14 -43.66
N LYS A 105 7.42 14.07 -43.46
CA LYS A 105 7.07 13.00 -42.50
C LYS A 105 7.25 13.42 -41.04
N LYS A 106 7.88 14.58 -40.80
CA LYS A 106 8.15 15.14 -39.47
C LYS A 106 7.40 16.46 -39.24
N ALA A 107 6.51 16.85 -40.16
CA ALA A 107 5.83 18.16 -40.19
C ALA A 107 5.01 18.50 -38.94
N GLY A 108 4.61 17.50 -38.14
CA GLY A 108 3.96 17.71 -36.86
C GLY A 108 4.79 18.51 -35.87
N ILE A 109 6.13 18.41 -35.94
CA ILE A 109 7.05 19.16 -35.08
C ILE A 109 7.08 20.67 -35.41
N ASP A 110 6.66 21.07 -36.60
CA ASP A 110 6.53 22.48 -37.01
C ASP A 110 5.20 23.11 -36.57
N MET A 111 4.27 22.35 -35.99
CA MET A 111 2.95 22.88 -35.65
C MET A 111 3.02 23.96 -34.55
N PRO A 112 2.30 25.08 -34.70
CA PRO A 112 2.18 26.06 -33.61
C PRO A 112 1.42 25.46 -32.43
N SER A 113 1.92 25.67 -31.21
CA SER A 113 1.25 25.20 -29.99
C SER A 113 1.76 25.92 -28.75
N ALA A 114 0.86 26.45 -27.93
CA ALA A 114 1.22 27.02 -26.63
C ALA A 114 1.78 25.97 -25.66
N ALA A 115 1.47 24.69 -25.92
CA ALA A 115 1.81 23.54 -25.09
C ALA A 115 3.22 22.97 -25.36
N TRP A 116 3.99 23.55 -26.29
CA TRP A 116 5.40 23.17 -26.43
C TRP A 116 6.11 23.35 -25.08
N LYS A 117 6.71 22.27 -24.58
CA LYS A 117 7.38 22.26 -23.28
C LYS A 117 8.68 23.02 -23.39
N LYS A 118 8.88 23.99 -22.48
CA LYS A 118 9.97 24.96 -22.56
C LYS A 118 11.04 24.66 -21.53
N THR A 119 12.30 24.77 -21.92
CA THR A 119 13.42 24.76 -20.98
C THR A 119 13.53 26.13 -20.33
N LEU A 120 13.51 26.19 -18.99
CA LEU A 120 13.73 27.43 -18.25
C LEU A 120 15.21 27.85 -18.39
N ILE A 121 15.43 29.09 -18.82
CA ILE A 121 16.76 29.69 -18.92
C ILE A 121 16.85 30.83 -17.89
N ASP A 122 17.65 30.60 -16.85
CA ASP A 122 17.97 31.62 -15.86
C ASP A 122 19.01 32.59 -16.44
N VAL A 123 18.57 33.80 -16.79
CA VAL A 123 19.46 34.82 -17.37
C VAL A 123 20.32 35.53 -16.32
N THR A 124 20.11 35.28 -15.03
CA THR A 124 20.85 35.96 -13.95
C THR A 124 22.25 35.41 -13.73
N GLN A 125 22.55 34.24 -14.29
CA GLN A 125 23.92 33.73 -14.44
C GLN A 125 24.60 34.26 -15.71
N GLY A 126 24.29 35.51 -16.09
CA GLY A 126 24.85 36.16 -17.25
C GLY A 126 24.45 35.54 -18.59
N GLY A 127 23.34 34.80 -18.67
CA GLY A 127 22.78 34.27 -19.92
C GLY A 127 23.61 33.17 -20.61
N LYS A 128 24.58 32.56 -19.93
CA LYS A 128 25.40 31.47 -20.48
C LYS A 128 24.63 30.15 -20.45
N VAL A 129 24.61 29.45 -21.57
CA VAL A 129 24.01 28.12 -21.69
C VAL A 129 24.97 27.17 -22.39
N THR A 130 25.28 26.04 -21.75
CA THR A 130 26.01 24.95 -22.40
C THR A 130 25.04 24.09 -23.18
N VAL A 131 25.00 24.26 -24.50
CA VAL A 131 24.24 23.37 -25.38
C VAL A 131 24.93 22.01 -25.42
N ARG A 132 24.18 20.95 -25.11
CA ARG A 132 24.62 19.56 -25.24
C ARG A 132 23.91 18.89 -26.39
N PHE A 133 24.68 18.50 -27.39
CA PHE A 133 24.19 17.71 -28.51
C PHE A 133 24.64 16.27 -28.34
N LEU A 134 23.69 15.35 -28.15
CA LEU A 134 23.97 13.90 -28.12
C LEU A 134 24.27 13.45 -29.54
N ALA A 135 25.43 12.87 -29.77
CA ALA A 135 25.82 12.33 -31.08
C ALA A 135 26.14 10.83 -30.95
N ALA A 136 25.18 9.97 -31.28
CA ALA A 136 25.40 8.52 -31.24
C ALA A 136 26.56 8.11 -32.17
N THR A 137 26.58 8.71 -33.37
CA THR A 137 27.73 8.68 -34.27
C THR A 137 28.21 10.11 -34.53
N PRO A 138 29.36 10.52 -33.95
CA PRO A 138 29.95 11.81 -34.24
C PRO A 138 30.49 11.88 -35.67
N HIS A 139 30.42 13.06 -36.28
CA HIS A 139 30.91 13.35 -37.62
C HIS A 139 31.75 14.63 -37.61
N ASN A 140 33.06 14.46 -37.76
CA ASN A 140 34.02 15.54 -37.98
C ASN A 140 34.77 15.28 -39.31
N PRO A 141 35.14 16.32 -40.09
CA PRO A 141 34.96 17.73 -39.79
C PRO A 141 33.49 18.18 -39.91
N SER A 142 33.05 19.04 -38.98
CA SER A 142 31.73 19.69 -38.98
C SER A 142 31.82 21.15 -38.51
N PHE A 143 30.71 21.86 -38.56
CA PHE A 143 30.56 23.17 -37.91
C PHE A 143 29.15 23.34 -37.35
N TRP A 144 28.99 24.34 -36.49
CA TRP A 144 27.78 24.57 -35.70
C TRP A 144 27.31 26.00 -35.86
N GLN A 145 25.99 26.16 -35.95
CA GLN A 145 25.33 27.46 -35.93
C GLN A 145 24.13 27.41 -35.00
N PHE A 146 24.00 28.43 -34.16
CA PHE A 146 22.89 28.58 -33.23
C PHE A 146 22.16 29.87 -33.56
N PHE A 147 20.87 29.76 -33.79
CA PHE A 147 19.98 30.86 -34.06
C PHE A 147 18.95 31.00 -32.95
N LEU A 148 18.54 32.22 -32.65
CA LEU A 148 17.47 32.51 -31.70
C LEU A 148 16.32 33.17 -32.45
N SER A 149 15.08 32.88 -32.05
CA SER A 149 13.93 33.62 -32.56
C SER A 149 13.98 35.08 -32.11
N LYS A 150 13.71 36.00 -33.02
CA LYS A 150 13.60 37.44 -32.79
C LYS A 150 12.41 37.77 -31.88
N PRO A 151 12.41 38.93 -31.20
CA PRO A 151 11.27 39.37 -30.42
C PRO A 151 10.03 39.44 -31.32
N GLY A 152 8.89 39.00 -30.81
CA GLY A 152 7.61 39.02 -31.53
C GLY A 152 7.27 37.73 -32.29
N PHE A 153 8.21 36.78 -32.42
CA PHE A 153 7.84 35.42 -32.84
C PHE A 153 7.09 34.71 -31.70
N ASP A 154 5.94 34.12 -32.02
CA ASP A 154 5.11 33.38 -31.08
C ASP A 154 4.90 31.93 -31.55
N ALA A 155 5.61 30.99 -30.91
CA ALA A 155 5.51 29.56 -31.19
C ALA A 155 4.11 28.98 -30.91
N ALA A 156 3.26 29.69 -30.16
CA ALA A 156 1.88 29.26 -29.91
C ALA A 156 0.98 29.40 -31.15
N THR A 157 1.30 30.34 -32.03
CA THR A 157 0.42 30.75 -33.13
C THR A 157 1.10 30.76 -34.50
N GLN A 158 2.43 30.75 -34.55
CA GLN A 158 3.21 30.87 -35.78
C GLN A 158 4.11 29.65 -36.02
N LYS A 159 4.29 29.31 -37.30
CA LYS A 159 5.36 28.41 -37.73
C LYS A 159 6.64 29.21 -37.93
N LEU A 160 7.78 28.63 -37.53
CA LEU A 160 9.07 29.30 -37.60
C LEU A 160 9.51 29.50 -39.07
N ALA A 161 9.90 30.73 -39.42
CA ALA A 161 10.50 31.09 -40.69
C ALA A 161 11.96 31.54 -40.51
N TRP A 162 12.75 31.51 -41.57
CA TRP A 162 14.14 32.00 -41.52
C TRP A 162 14.25 33.49 -41.21
N ALA A 163 13.22 34.27 -41.55
CA ALA A 163 13.16 35.70 -41.22
C ALA A 163 12.99 35.95 -39.71
N ASP A 164 12.43 34.98 -38.99
CA ASP A 164 12.22 35.06 -37.54
C ASP A 164 13.51 34.78 -36.75
N LEU A 165 14.56 34.29 -37.40
CA LEU A 165 15.79 33.87 -36.74
C LEU A 165 16.91 34.90 -36.85
N GLU A 166 17.73 34.98 -35.81
CA GLU A 166 19.02 35.69 -35.80
C GLU A 166 20.14 34.75 -35.35
N LEU A 167 21.31 34.81 -36.00
CA LEU A 167 22.47 34.00 -35.61
C LEU A 167 23.10 34.58 -34.34
N ILE A 168 23.21 33.76 -33.29
CA ILE A 168 23.75 34.20 -31.99
C ILE A 168 25.10 33.56 -31.64
N ALA A 169 25.41 32.39 -32.20
CA ALA A 169 26.71 31.74 -32.01
C ALA A 169 27.05 30.83 -33.19
N ASN A 170 28.35 30.64 -33.41
CA ASN A 170 28.88 29.65 -34.36
C ASN A 170 30.18 29.05 -33.83
N PHE A 171 30.42 27.79 -34.19
CA PHE A 171 31.64 27.07 -33.86
C PHE A 171 32.10 26.30 -35.09
N ASN A 172 33.41 26.13 -35.24
CA ASN A 172 33.98 25.26 -36.26
C ASN A 172 33.93 23.80 -35.80
N ASP A 173 34.97 23.02 -36.09
CA ASP A 173 35.01 21.62 -35.67
C ASP A 173 35.18 21.53 -34.15
N VAL A 174 34.14 21.01 -33.47
CA VAL A 174 34.10 20.86 -32.01
C VAL A 174 34.56 19.45 -31.65
N ALA A 175 35.36 19.32 -30.60
CA ALA A 175 35.79 18.02 -30.10
C ALA A 175 34.64 17.28 -29.40
N VAL A 176 34.58 15.97 -29.60
CA VAL A 176 33.60 15.10 -28.92
C VAL A 176 34.06 14.83 -27.50
N THR A 177 33.13 14.90 -26.55
CA THR A 177 33.32 14.51 -25.15
C THR A 177 32.49 13.26 -24.83
N THR A 178 32.96 12.44 -23.91
CA THR A 178 32.20 11.27 -23.43
C THR A 178 31.75 11.52 -22.00
N LEU A 179 30.45 11.44 -21.75
CA LEU A 179 29.83 11.55 -20.43
C LEU A 179 28.90 10.36 -20.23
N ASP A 180 29.05 9.63 -19.14
CA ASP A 180 28.22 8.45 -18.80
C ASP A 180 28.08 7.44 -19.95
N GLY A 181 29.18 7.20 -20.67
CA GLY A 181 29.23 6.28 -21.81
C GLY A 181 28.57 6.79 -23.10
N LYS A 182 28.02 8.01 -23.10
CA LYS A 182 27.43 8.67 -24.27
C LYS A 182 28.36 9.76 -24.81
N LYS A 183 28.29 10.00 -26.12
CA LYS A 183 29.13 10.98 -26.83
C LYS A 183 28.36 12.28 -27.05
N TYR A 184 29.01 13.41 -26.76
CA TYR A 184 28.42 14.74 -26.84
C TYR A 184 29.35 15.75 -27.51
N TYR A 185 28.75 16.68 -28.25
CA TYR A 185 29.34 18.00 -28.49
C TYR A 185 28.79 18.97 -27.43
N GLN A 186 29.67 19.73 -26.80
CA GLN A 186 29.32 20.71 -25.78
C GLN A 186 29.81 22.09 -26.21
N MET A 187 28.90 23.06 -26.26
CA MET A 187 29.19 24.42 -26.71
C MET A 187 28.53 25.43 -25.78
N GLU A 188 29.33 26.32 -25.18
CA GLU A 188 28.80 27.43 -24.38
C GLU A 188 28.36 28.57 -25.31
N ILE A 189 27.06 28.85 -25.35
CA ILE A 189 26.50 29.99 -26.07
C ILE A 189 26.09 31.09 -25.10
N GLN A 190 26.11 32.32 -25.60
CA GLN A 190 25.65 33.50 -24.87
C GLN A 190 24.26 33.88 -25.37
N LEU A 191 23.25 33.77 -24.49
CA LEU A 191 21.90 34.26 -24.78
C LEU A 191 21.77 35.74 -24.34
N PRO A 192 20.91 36.53 -24.99
CA PRO A 192 20.67 37.91 -24.57
C PRO A 192 20.01 37.94 -23.19
N THR A 193 20.54 38.75 -22.27
CA THR A 193 20.08 38.84 -20.88
C THR A 193 18.94 39.83 -20.68
N ASP A 194 18.63 40.63 -21.70
CA ASP A 194 17.53 41.59 -21.76
C ASP A 194 16.23 41.00 -22.32
N ARG A 195 16.26 39.73 -22.76
CA ARG A 195 15.09 39.01 -23.25
C ARG A 195 14.21 38.54 -22.10
N THR A 196 12.90 38.56 -22.34
CA THR A 196 11.87 38.00 -21.46
C THR A 196 10.91 37.16 -22.28
N GLY A 197 10.27 36.17 -21.65
CA GLY A 197 9.25 35.34 -22.30
C GLY A 197 9.85 34.20 -23.13
N ASP A 198 9.02 33.66 -24.02
CA ASP A 198 9.31 32.43 -24.75
C ASP A 198 10.13 32.70 -26.03
N ALA A 199 10.99 31.76 -26.40
CA ALA A 199 11.76 31.78 -27.64
C ALA A 199 12.07 30.37 -28.15
N VAL A 200 12.49 30.26 -29.41
CA VAL A 200 13.01 29.03 -30.00
C VAL A 200 14.50 29.17 -30.27
N LEU A 201 15.29 28.27 -29.70
CA LEU A 201 16.69 28.07 -30.07
C LEU A 201 16.75 27.06 -31.22
N TYR A 202 17.23 27.51 -32.38
CA TYR A 202 17.38 26.68 -33.57
C TYR A 202 18.86 26.31 -33.78
N THR A 203 19.16 25.02 -33.69
CA THR A 203 20.51 24.47 -33.81
C THR A 203 20.72 23.86 -35.18
N ARG A 204 21.83 24.19 -35.83
CA ARG A 204 22.32 23.54 -37.05
C ARG A 204 23.68 22.91 -36.81
N TRP A 205 23.76 21.59 -36.92
CA TRP A 205 25.01 20.83 -37.02
C TRP A 205 25.25 20.48 -38.48
N GLN A 206 26.31 20.98 -39.10
CA GLN A 206 26.59 20.76 -40.51
C GLN A 206 27.87 19.94 -40.71
N ARG A 207 27.75 18.79 -41.37
CA ARG A 207 28.91 18.01 -41.82
C ARG A 207 29.64 18.72 -42.96
N VAL A 208 30.96 18.62 -42.98
CA VAL A 208 31.83 19.15 -44.04
C VAL A 208 32.30 17.99 -44.90
N ASP A 209 31.42 17.56 -45.80
CA ASP A 209 31.69 16.50 -46.78
C ASP A 209 30.84 16.74 -48.04
N PRO A 210 31.06 15.97 -49.14
CA PRO A 210 30.31 16.16 -50.38
C PRO A 210 28.80 15.91 -50.29
N ALA A 211 28.35 15.08 -49.33
CA ALA A 211 26.93 14.81 -49.13
C ALA A 211 26.23 16.02 -48.49
N GLY A 212 26.94 16.75 -47.63
CA GLY A 212 26.47 18.01 -47.08
C GLY A 212 25.28 17.82 -46.14
N GLU A 213 25.21 16.71 -45.43
CA GLU A 213 24.15 16.45 -44.45
C GLU A 213 24.25 17.41 -43.26
N GLY A 214 23.16 18.14 -43.01
CA GLY A 214 23.00 18.98 -41.81
C GLY A 214 21.85 18.48 -40.94
N PHE A 215 21.95 18.66 -39.62
CA PHE A 215 20.94 18.34 -38.62
C PHE A 215 20.39 19.61 -38.00
N TYR A 216 19.07 19.69 -37.87
CA TYR A 216 18.34 20.91 -37.53
C TYR A 216 17.37 20.62 -36.39
N ASN A 217 17.50 21.32 -35.27
CA ASN A 217 16.67 21.08 -34.09
C ASN A 217 16.10 22.39 -33.55
N CYS A 218 14.82 22.38 -33.18
CA CYS A 218 14.18 23.46 -32.43
C CYS A 218 14.08 23.06 -30.96
N SER A 219 14.55 23.91 -30.07
CA SER A 219 14.37 23.79 -28.62
C SER A 219 13.57 25.00 -28.12
N ASP A 220 12.39 24.76 -27.54
CA ASP A 220 11.60 25.82 -26.92
C ASP A 220 12.19 26.18 -25.56
N ILE A 221 12.41 27.48 -25.34
CA ILE A 221 13.01 28.02 -24.12
C ILE A 221 12.15 29.17 -23.59
N THR A 222 12.32 29.50 -22.31
CA THR A 222 11.70 30.68 -21.72
C THR A 222 12.67 31.37 -20.78
N PHE A 223 12.81 32.69 -20.94
CA PHE A 223 13.75 33.51 -20.17
C PHE A 223 13.13 33.88 -18.82
N THR A 224 13.83 33.53 -17.74
CA THR A 224 13.42 33.86 -16.36
C THR A 224 14.44 34.78 -15.69
N GLY A 225 13.96 35.85 -15.04
CA GLY A 225 14.75 36.62 -14.07
C GLY A 225 14.73 35.91 -12.72
N SER A 226 15.85 35.98 -11.96
CA SER A 226 16.12 35.22 -10.71
C SER A 226 14.84 34.87 -9.97
N SER A 227 14.31 33.68 -10.24
CA SER A 227 13.12 33.20 -9.56
C SER A 227 13.57 32.22 -8.50
N THR A 228 13.63 32.74 -7.28
CA THR A 228 13.54 31.97 -6.04
C THR A 228 12.14 31.38 -5.83
N ALA A 229 11.23 31.45 -6.82
CA ALA A 229 10.11 30.55 -6.86
C ALA A 229 10.70 29.15 -7.04
N THR A 230 10.64 28.31 -6.02
CA THR A 230 10.85 26.87 -6.18
C THR A 230 9.82 26.38 -7.18
N ALA A 231 10.19 26.47 -8.46
CA ALA A 231 9.38 26.07 -9.59
C ALA A 231 8.97 24.64 -9.33
N TRP A 232 7.68 24.37 -9.46
CA TRP A 232 7.15 23.04 -9.39
C TRP A 232 7.96 22.11 -10.31
N ILE A 233 8.62 21.11 -9.71
CA ILE A 233 9.51 20.17 -10.40
C ILE A 233 8.67 19.00 -10.86
N ASN A 234 8.52 18.90 -12.17
CA ASN A 234 7.78 17.83 -12.83
C ASN A 234 8.40 16.45 -12.55
N LYS A 235 7.58 15.48 -12.17
CA LYS A 235 7.93 14.09 -11.85
C LYS A 235 7.32 13.07 -12.82
N GLY A 236 6.71 13.53 -13.91
CA GLY A 236 6.10 12.71 -14.94
C GLY A 236 4.57 12.78 -14.93
N ASN A 237 3.97 11.95 -15.78
CA ASN A 237 2.52 11.90 -15.97
C ASN A 237 1.85 11.42 -14.69
N PHE A 238 0.71 12.04 -14.36
CA PHE A 238 -0.10 11.62 -13.22
C PHE A 238 -0.75 10.26 -13.50
N VAL A 239 -1.53 10.17 -14.57
CA VAL A 239 -2.08 8.88 -15.01
C VAL A 239 -1.28 8.38 -16.21
N LYS A 240 -0.95 7.09 -16.20
CA LYS A 240 -0.28 6.41 -17.31
C LYS A 240 -1.33 5.62 -18.10
N ALA A 241 -1.16 5.56 -19.41
CA ALA A 241 -1.97 4.72 -20.27
C ALA A 241 -1.97 3.26 -19.78
N GLY A 242 -3.15 2.64 -19.75
CA GLY A 242 -3.33 1.26 -19.28
C GLY A 242 -3.51 1.08 -17.78
N LEU A 243 -3.53 2.15 -16.98
CA LEU A 243 -3.86 2.10 -15.55
C LEU A 243 -5.39 2.15 -15.35
N ASP A 244 -6.05 1.01 -15.57
CA ASP A 244 -7.51 0.86 -15.47
C ASP A 244 -7.92 0.36 -14.07
N ALA A 245 -8.35 1.27 -13.21
CA ALA A 245 -8.74 0.98 -11.83
C ALA A 245 -10.19 0.49 -11.75
N ARG A 246 -10.43 -0.59 -11.04
CA ARG A 246 -11.76 -1.22 -10.94
C ARG A 246 -12.37 -1.07 -9.56
N ALA A 247 -13.71 -1.11 -9.49
CA ALA A 247 -14.40 -1.19 -8.21
C ALA A 247 -13.85 -2.33 -7.34
N GLY A 248 -13.49 -2.02 -6.09
CA GLY A 248 -12.82 -2.94 -5.19
C GLY A 248 -11.28 -2.85 -5.22
N GLU A 249 -10.69 -1.95 -6.00
CA GLU A 249 -9.26 -1.63 -5.91
C GLU A 249 -9.02 -0.34 -5.11
N THR A 250 -7.76 -0.04 -4.83
CA THR A 250 -7.34 1.24 -4.25
C THR A 250 -6.16 1.80 -5.04
N VAL A 251 -6.30 3.03 -5.51
CA VAL A 251 -5.21 3.78 -6.14
C VAL A 251 -4.34 4.41 -5.05
N TRP A 252 -3.03 4.16 -5.10
CA TRP A 252 -2.04 4.67 -4.15
C TRP A 252 -1.17 5.70 -4.84
N PHE A 253 -1.22 6.95 -4.38
CA PHE A 253 -0.34 8.04 -4.81
C PHE A 253 0.77 8.24 -3.78
N ARG A 254 2.03 8.16 -4.21
CA ARG A 254 3.17 8.18 -3.29
C ARG A 254 4.28 9.08 -3.79
N ILE A 255 4.89 9.82 -2.87
CA ILE A 255 6.13 10.56 -3.10
C ILE A 255 7.15 10.15 -2.04
N PHE A 256 8.36 9.87 -2.49
CA PHE A 256 9.49 9.48 -1.64
C PHE A 256 10.58 10.54 -1.69
N ASP A 257 11.24 10.79 -0.56
CA ASP A 257 12.46 11.59 -0.53
C ASP A 257 13.69 10.80 -1.04
N ALA A 258 14.85 11.47 -1.05
CA ALA A 258 16.11 10.89 -1.53
C ALA A 258 16.57 9.65 -0.76
N SER A 259 16.08 9.44 0.47
CA SER A 259 16.39 8.27 1.30
C SER A 259 15.41 7.11 1.08
N GLY A 260 14.38 7.31 0.27
CA GLY A 260 13.29 6.36 0.06
C GLY A 260 12.19 6.45 1.12
N LYS A 261 12.18 7.48 1.97
CA LYS A 261 11.11 7.68 2.96
C LYS A 261 9.88 8.29 2.27
N GLU A 262 8.70 7.73 2.54
CA GLU A 262 7.42 8.28 2.09
C GLU A 262 7.15 9.64 2.76
N VAL A 263 7.03 10.69 1.94
CA VAL A 263 6.69 12.06 2.35
C VAL A 263 5.29 12.47 1.95
N VAL A 264 4.70 11.78 0.97
CA VAL A 264 3.28 11.87 0.61
C VAL A 264 2.78 10.45 0.40
N PHE A 265 1.64 10.12 1.00
CA PHE A 265 0.94 8.87 0.75
C PHE A 265 -0.57 9.10 0.82
N GLU A 266 -1.21 9.18 -0.34
CA GLU A 266 -2.65 9.28 -0.47
C GLU A 266 -3.24 7.99 -1.06
N LYS A 267 -4.40 7.59 -0.55
CA LYS A 267 -5.13 6.40 -1.00
C LYS A 267 -6.52 6.82 -1.46
N LEU A 268 -6.94 6.31 -2.62
CA LEU A 268 -8.31 6.45 -3.10
C LEU A 268 -8.91 5.06 -3.37
N PRO A 269 -9.86 4.60 -2.53
CA PRO A 269 -10.66 3.43 -2.83
C PRO A 269 -11.49 3.66 -4.09
N VAL A 270 -11.52 2.66 -4.97
CA VAL A 270 -12.29 2.66 -6.20
C VAL A 270 -13.56 1.84 -5.98
N THR A 271 -14.66 2.41 -6.41
CA THR A 271 -16.03 1.91 -6.29
C THR A 271 -16.70 2.00 -7.65
N THR A 272 -17.86 1.35 -7.81
CA THR A 272 -18.65 1.47 -9.03
C THR A 272 -19.09 2.92 -9.34
N ALA A 273 -19.07 3.81 -8.34
CA ALA A 273 -19.41 5.22 -8.52
C ALA A 273 -18.27 6.09 -9.08
N ASN A 274 -17.01 5.63 -9.01
CA ASN A 274 -15.84 6.41 -9.44
C ASN A 274 -14.82 5.61 -10.28
N GLU A 275 -15.11 4.38 -10.69
CA GLU A 275 -14.19 3.53 -11.47
C GLU A 275 -13.80 4.10 -12.84
N ALA A 276 -14.59 5.03 -13.41
CA ALA A 276 -14.18 5.73 -14.61
C ALA A 276 -12.86 6.50 -14.38
N GLU A 277 -11.89 6.32 -15.29
CA GLU A 277 -10.52 6.85 -15.15
C GLU A 277 -10.48 8.35 -14.90
N SER A 278 -11.30 9.11 -15.63
CA SER A 278 -11.44 10.56 -15.46
C SER A 278 -11.99 10.96 -14.09
N VAL A 279 -12.78 10.10 -13.44
CA VAL A 279 -13.44 10.39 -12.16
C VAL A 279 -12.51 10.11 -11.00
N TRP A 280 -11.96 8.89 -10.88
CA TRP A 280 -11.04 8.60 -9.77
C TRP A 280 -9.77 9.45 -9.85
N ALA A 281 -9.26 9.72 -11.07
CA ALA A 281 -8.06 10.52 -11.23
C ALA A 281 -8.28 11.95 -10.74
N GLN A 282 -9.41 12.56 -11.08
CA GLN A 282 -9.76 13.89 -10.58
C GLN A 282 -9.91 13.89 -9.06
N GLN A 283 -10.64 12.93 -8.48
CA GLN A 283 -10.81 12.82 -7.03
C GLN A 283 -9.48 12.67 -6.29
N LEU A 284 -8.55 11.87 -6.84
CA LEU A 284 -7.21 11.69 -6.27
C LEU A 284 -6.37 12.96 -6.42
N ALA A 285 -6.41 13.64 -7.57
CA ALA A 285 -5.73 14.90 -7.78
C ALA A 285 -6.21 15.98 -6.81
N ASP A 286 -7.53 16.09 -6.58
CA ASP A 286 -8.12 17.03 -5.64
C ASP A 286 -7.64 16.77 -4.21
N LYS A 287 -7.60 15.49 -3.79
CA LYS A 287 -7.03 15.08 -2.50
C LYS A 287 -5.56 15.47 -2.37
N VAL A 288 -4.75 15.19 -3.39
CA VAL A 288 -3.31 15.52 -3.38
C VAL A 288 -3.10 17.03 -3.32
N ASN A 289 -3.78 17.77 -4.20
CA ASN A 289 -3.66 19.23 -4.32
C ASN A 289 -4.11 19.97 -3.06
N SER A 290 -5.08 19.43 -2.33
CA SER A 290 -5.56 20.03 -1.07
C SER A 290 -4.71 19.65 0.14
N ALA A 291 -4.42 18.35 0.32
CA ALA A 291 -3.73 17.86 1.51
C ALA A 291 -2.22 18.10 1.48
N TYR A 292 -1.61 18.18 0.29
CA TYR A 292 -0.17 18.25 0.11
C TYR A 292 0.28 19.45 -0.72
N ALA A 293 -0.50 20.54 -0.75
CA ALA A 293 -0.25 21.74 -1.57
C ALA A 293 1.17 22.34 -1.47
N THR A 294 1.89 22.09 -0.37
CA THR A 294 3.28 22.54 -0.15
C THR A 294 4.34 21.54 -0.59
N LEU A 295 3.98 20.27 -0.81
CA LEU A 295 4.88 19.18 -1.18
C LEU A 295 4.68 18.71 -2.62
N ALA A 296 3.42 18.64 -3.05
CA ALA A 296 2.99 18.05 -4.31
C ALA A 296 1.80 18.79 -4.94
N GLN A 297 1.78 18.84 -6.26
CA GLN A 297 0.61 19.24 -7.04
C GLN A 297 0.44 18.34 -8.26
N VAL A 298 -0.81 18.18 -8.70
CA VAL A 298 -1.23 17.41 -9.86
C VAL A 298 -2.01 18.34 -10.79
N GLY A 299 -1.57 18.45 -12.04
CA GLY A 299 -2.25 19.27 -13.03
C GLY A 299 -1.41 19.65 -14.24
N VAL A 300 -1.85 20.67 -14.96
CA VAL A 300 -1.11 21.37 -16.02
C VAL A 300 -0.58 22.67 -15.45
N VAL A 301 0.67 23.01 -15.76
CA VAL A 301 1.28 24.27 -15.34
C VAL A 301 0.91 25.40 -16.32
N ASP A 302 0.44 26.53 -15.81
CA ASP A 302 0.19 27.72 -16.61
C ASP A 302 1.48 28.54 -16.85
N SER A 303 1.39 29.58 -17.67
CA SER A 303 2.52 30.48 -17.97
C SER A 303 3.05 31.27 -16.76
N ARG A 304 2.33 31.25 -15.63
CA ARG A 304 2.71 31.90 -14.38
C ARG A 304 3.26 30.89 -13.36
N GLY A 305 3.34 29.61 -13.71
CA GLY A 305 3.83 28.54 -12.85
C GLY A 305 2.78 27.96 -11.89
N ASN A 306 1.50 28.30 -12.05
CA ASN A 306 0.43 27.71 -11.25
C ASN A 306 0.05 26.35 -11.82
N VAL A 307 -0.15 25.35 -10.96
CA VAL A 307 -0.61 24.03 -11.36
C VAL A 307 -2.12 23.94 -11.15
N ALA A 308 -2.86 23.57 -12.19
CA ALA A 308 -4.31 23.36 -12.13
C ALA A 308 -4.68 22.05 -12.83
N TYR A 309 -5.56 21.26 -12.21
CA TYR A 309 -6.02 20.00 -12.81
C TYR A 309 -6.85 20.27 -14.08
N SER A 310 -6.57 19.50 -15.14
CA SER A 310 -7.31 19.50 -16.40
C SER A 310 -8.30 18.34 -16.42
N SER A 311 -9.59 18.63 -16.31
CA SER A 311 -10.66 17.63 -16.46
C SER A 311 -11.02 17.34 -17.92
N VAL A 312 -10.47 18.11 -18.87
CA VAL A 312 -10.73 17.97 -20.31
C VAL A 312 -9.75 17.01 -20.97
N ASP A 313 -8.48 17.03 -20.54
CA ASP A 313 -7.45 16.15 -21.06
C ASP A 313 -6.74 15.46 -19.89
N LEU A 314 -7.26 14.29 -19.53
CA LEU A 314 -6.78 13.49 -18.40
C LEU A 314 -5.26 13.28 -18.44
N TYR A 315 -4.73 12.87 -19.60
CA TYR A 315 -3.32 12.53 -19.76
C TYR A 315 -2.38 13.74 -19.82
N SER A 316 -2.92 14.95 -19.97
CA SER A 316 -2.12 16.19 -19.86
C SER A 316 -1.68 16.49 -18.42
N ASN A 317 -2.34 15.89 -17.42
CA ASN A 317 -2.02 16.13 -16.02
C ASN A 317 -0.69 15.47 -15.64
N GLN A 318 0.18 16.25 -15.02
CA GLN A 318 1.49 15.82 -14.54
C GLN A 318 1.60 16.01 -13.03
N VAL A 319 2.52 15.27 -12.41
CA VAL A 319 2.84 15.40 -10.99
C VAL A 319 4.01 16.35 -10.84
N TYR A 320 3.89 17.26 -9.89
CA TYR A 320 4.92 18.22 -9.55
C TYR A 320 5.25 18.17 -8.07
N THR A 321 6.50 18.46 -7.73
CA THR A 321 6.97 18.52 -6.34
C THR A 321 7.89 19.72 -6.10
N LYS A 322 8.15 20.08 -4.85
CA LYS A 322 9.08 21.17 -4.51
C LYS A 322 10.55 20.77 -4.44
N ASN A 323 10.85 19.48 -4.46
CA ASN A 323 12.21 18.96 -4.29
C ASN A 323 12.66 18.10 -5.49
N LYS A 324 13.84 18.43 -6.04
CA LYS A 324 14.39 17.75 -7.22
C LYS A 324 14.68 16.27 -6.97
N ASP A 325 14.97 15.91 -5.73
CA ASP A 325 15.35 14.54 -5.34
C ASP A 325 14.15 13.69 -4.94
N TYR A 326 12.94 14.25 -4.96
CA TYR A 326 11.73 13.47 -4.75
C TYR A 326 11.43 12.56 -5.93
N THR A 327 10.88 11.39 -5.66
CA THR A 327 10.38 10.45 -6.67
C THR A 327 8.89 10.23 -6.49
N TYR A 328 8.20 9.85 -7.57
CA TYR A 328 6.75 9.68 -7.61
C TYR A 328 6.40 8.26 -8.03
N GLN A 329 5.39 7.66 -7.39
CA GLN A 329 4.77 6.40 -7.79
C GLN A 329 3.25 6.49 -7.72
N LEU A 330 2.60 5.81 -8.67
CA LEU A 330 1.16 5.56 -8.69
C LEU A 330 0.94 4.07 -8.89
N ASP A 331 0.24 3.45 -7.95
CA ASP A 331 0.03 2.00 -7.95
C ASP A 331 -1.44 1.67 -7.77
N LEU A 332 -1.89 0.63 -8.46
CA LEU A 332 -3.15 -0.05 -8.14
C LEU A 332 -2.87 -1.16 -7.15
N ARG A 333 -3.67 -1.21 -6.09
CA ARG A 333 -3.69 -2.31 -5.14
C ARG A 333 -5.07 -2.92 -5.16
N ALA A 334 -5.14 -4.24 -5.35
CA ALA A 334 -6.36 -4.97 -5.04
C ALA A 334 -6.76 -4.65 -3.59
N SER A 335 -8.04 -4.35 -3.34
CA SER A 335 -8.51 -4.29 -1.96
C SER A 335 -8.41 -5.69 -1.39
N ASN A 336 -7.71 -5.83 -0.28
CA ASN A 336 -7.67 -7.07 0.49
C ASN A 336 -9.04 -7.25 1.18
N ALA A 337 -9.75 -8.34 0.90
CA ALA A 337 -10.96 -8.67 1.62
C ALA A 337 -10.61 -9.15 3.04
N ALA A 338 -11.58 -9.19 3.96
CA ALA A 338 -11.35 -9.84 5.24
C ALA A 338 -11.62 -11.35 5.10
N PRO A 339 -10.91 -12.23 5.83
CA PRO A 339 -11.14 -13.67 5.76
C PRO A 339 -12.57 -14.04 6.19
N VAL A 340 -13.20 -14.97 5.49
CA VAL A 340 -14.51 -15.51 5.86
C VAL A 340 -14.30 -16.76 6.71
N VAL A 341 -14.78 -16.74 7.96
CA VAL A 341 -14.58 -17.81 8.94
C VAL A 341 -15.86 -18.64 9.11
N SER A 342 -15.71 -19.96 9.11
CA SER A 342 -16.73 -20.95 9.42
C SER A 342 -16.33 -21.75 10.65
N ALA A 343 -17.07 -21.57 11.74
CA ALA A 343 -16.87 -22.25 13.01
C ALA A 343 -18.23 -22.67 13.61
N PRO A 344 -18.28 -23.70 14.48
CA PRO A 344 -19.50 -24.06 15.20
C PRO A 344 -20.00 -22.90 16.07
N ALA A 345 -21.31 -22.63 16.07
CA ALA A 345 -21.88 -21.56 16.91
C ALA A 345 -21.92 -21.94 18.40
N THR A 346 -22.32 -23.18 18.70
CA THR A 346 -22.48 -23.68 20.08
C THR A 346 -21.95 -25.09 20.21
N LEU A 347 -21.22 -25.38 21.29
CA LEU A 347 -20.69 -26.70 21.63
C LEU A 347 -20.96 -27.02 23.10
N THR A 348 -20.86 -28.31 23.45
CA THR A 348 -21.04 -28.78 24.82
C THR A 348 -19.96 -29.81 25.15
N VAL A 349 -19.42 -29.75 26.37
CA VAL A 349 -18.38 -30.66 26.85
C VAL A 349 -18.64 -30.98 28.32
N LYS A 350 -18.30 -32.18 28.78
CA LYS A 350 -18.42 -32.53 30.19
C LYS A 350 -17.28 -31.92 31.00
N SER A 351 -17.55 -31.57 32.25
CA SER A 351 -16.54 -31.12 33.21
C SER A 351 -15.32 -32.04 33.22
N GLY A 352 -14.12 -31.47 33.04
CA GLY A 352 -12.84 -32.18 33.03
C GLY A 352 -12.45 -32.86 31.72
N GLU A 353 -13.33 -32.87 30.70
CA GLU A 353 -13.05 -33.49 29.41
C GLU A 353 -12.44 -32.51 28.40
N ASN A 354 -11.81 -33.05 27.34
CA ASN A 354 -11.33 -32.26 26.22
C ASN A 354 -12.41 -32.13 25.14
N LEU A 355 -12.62 -30.90 24.66
CA LEU A 355 -13.42 -30.58 23.49
C LEU A 355 -12.49 -30.34 22.30
N LEU A 356 -12.73 -31.05 21.20
CA LEU A 356 -12.07 -30.85 19.92
C LEU A 356 -13.10 -30.35 18.90
N PHE A 357 -12.79 -29.26 18.20
CA PHE A 357 -13.61 -28.78 17.10
C PHE A 357 -12.78 -28.15 15.99
N ASP A 358 -13.29 -28.23 14.76
CA ASP A 358 -12.62 -27.70 13.59
C ASP A 358 -13.18 -26.34 13.19
N VAL A 359 -12.29 -25.50 12.68
CA VAL A 359 -12.57 -24.19 12.08
C VAL A 359 -12.02 -24.21 10.67
N GLN A 360 -12.78 -23.64 9.73
CA GLN A 360 -12.31 -23.40 8.37
C GLN A 360 -12.41 -21.91 8.07
N ALA A 361 -11.50 -21.39 7.25
CA ALA A 361 -11.64 -20.06 6.70
C ALA A 361 -11.26 -20.03 5.23
N THR A 362 -11.74 -19.02 4.52
CA THR A 362 -11.38 -18.74 3.13
C THR A 362 -11.03 -17.28 2.99
N ASP A 363 -10.11 -17.00 2.08
CA ASP A 363 -9.74 -15.65 1.69
C ASP A 363 -10.01 -15.48 0.19
N ALA A 364 -10.51 -14.32 -0.20
CA ALA A 364 -10.92 -14.08 -1.60
C ALA A 364 -9.70 -13.94 -2.52
N GLU A 365 -8.59 -13.40 -1.98
CA GLU A 365 -7.33 -13.19 -2.68
C GLU A 365 -6.40 -14.42 -2.59
N GLY A 366 -6.74 -15.38 -1.71
CA GLY A 366 -5.97 -16.60 -1.50
C GLY A 366 -4.79 -16.40 -0.55
N ASP A 367 -4.83 -15.36 0.28
CA ASP A 367 -3.77 -15.02 1.21
C ASP A 367 -3.58 -16.08 2.30
N LYS A 368 -2.36 -16.13 2.83
CA LYS A 368 -2.00 -17.11 3.86
C LYS A 368 -2.67 -16.74 5.18
N LEU A 369 -3.54 -17.63 5.65
CA LEU A 369 -4.28 -17.43 6.89
C LEU A 369 -3.51 -17.87 8.14
N THR A 370 -3.69 -17.10 9.21
CA THR A 370 -3.23 -17.39 10.56
C THR A 370 -4.44 -17.52 11.49
N PHE A 371 -4.40 -18.48 12.41
CA PHE A 371 -5.50 -18.77 13.34
C PHE A 371 -5.00 -18.67 14.78
N THR A 372 -5.76 -17.99 15.64
CA THR A 372 -5.55 -17.98 17.08
C THR A 372 -6.85 -18.22 17.82
N SER A 373 -6.74 -18.68 19.07
CA SER A 373 -7.88 -18.93 19.96
C SER A 373 -7.64 -18.25 21.30
N SER A 374 -8.69 -17.68 21.90
CA SER A 374 -8.62 -17.10 23.24
C SER A 374 -8.49 -18.14 24.36
N ALA A 375 -8.78 -19.41 24.08
CA ALA A 375 -8.63 -20.52 25.03
C ALA A 375 -8.32 -21.84 24.32
N GLY A 376 -7.53 -22.70 24.97
CA GLY A 376 -7.08 -23.97 24.39
C GLY A 376 -5.87 -23.82 23.47
N SER A 377 -5.56 -24.89 22.74
CA SER A 377 -4.48 -24.92 21.74
C SER A 377 -5.05 -25.03 20.33
N VAL A 378 -4.32 -24.49 19.35
CA VAL A 378 -4.71 -24.47 17.93
C VAL A 378 -3.66 -25.22 17.11
N LEU A 379 -4.11 -26.19 16.31
CA LEU A 379 -3.29 -26.88 15.32
C LEU A 379 -3.78 -26.49 13.92
N VAL A 380 -2.94 -25.77 13.16
CA VAL A 380 -3.29 -25.26 11.83
C VAL A 380 -2.81 -26.20 10.73
N SER A 381 -3.65 -26.44 9.74
CA SER A 381 -3.33 -27.20 8.52
C SER A 381 -3.97 -26.51 7.30
N GLY A 382 -3.18 -25.67 6.63
CA GLY A 382 -3.67 -24.83 5.53
C GLY A 382 -4.79 -23.88 5.99
N ASN A 383 -5.91 -23.92 5.28
CA ASN A 383 -7.08 -23.07 5.54
C ASN A 383 -8.04 -23.66 6.60
N LYS A 384 -7.55 -24.61 7.40
CA LYS A 384 -8.29 -25.25 8.49
C LYS A 384 -7.46 -25.21 9.76
N ALA A 385 -8.15 -25.16 10.90
CA ALA A 385 -7.54 -25.28 12.21
C ALA A 385 -8.38 -26.20 13.10
N SER A 386 -7.72 -27.02 13.91
CA SER A 386 -8.38 -27.82 14.94
C SER A 386 -8.05 -27.23 16.31
N VAL A 387 -9.09 -26.92 17.09
CA VAL A 387 -8.98 -26.27 18.40
C VAL A 387 -9.27 -27.30 19.48
N THR A 388 -8.32 -27.47 20.40
CA THR A 388 -8.47 -28.34 21.57
C THR A 388 -8.64 -27.51 22.83
N TYR A 389 -9.80 -27.61 23.47
CA TYR A 389 -10.12 -26.93 24.72
C TYR A 389 -10.29 -27.94 25.86
N SER A 390 -9.52 -27.79 26.93
CA SER A 390 -9.68 -28.60 28.15
C SER A 390 -10.68 -27.94 29.09
N ALA A 391 -11.83 -28.59 29.29
CA ALA A 391 -12.87 -28.06 30.16
C ALA A 391 -12.43 -28.12 31.63
N PRO A 392 -12.62 -27.06 32.42
CA PRO A 392 -12.35 -27.11 33.85
C PRO A 392 -13.25 -28.14 34.54
N VAL A 393 -12.77 -28.70 35.64
CA VAL A 393 -13.59 -29.54 36.52
C VAL A 393 -14.53 -28.64 37.31
N SER A 394 -15.84 -28.87 37.19
CA SER A 394 -16.89 -28.10 37.86
C SER A 394 -18.08 -28.98 38.23
N SER A 395 -18.68 -28.71 39.39
CA SER A 395 -19.96 -29.30 39.80
C SER A 395 -21.16 -28.61 39.13
N ASN A 396 -21.02 -27.33 38.76
CA ASN A 396 -22.05 -26.52 38.11
C ASN A 396 -21.80 -26.38 36.60
N ASN A 397 -22.85 -26.14 35.83
CA ASN A 397 -22.71 -25.79 34.42
C ASN A 397 -22.01 -24.44 34.27
N LEU A 398 -21.04 -24.35 33.36
CA LEU A 398 -20.36 -23.10 33.02
C LEU A 398 -20.62 -22.73 31.56
N ALA A 399 -20.79 -21.44 31.29
CA ALA A 399 -20.80 -20.89 29.94
C ALA A 399 -19.44 -20.25 29.66
N VAL A 400 -18.78 -20.67 28.58
CA VAL A 400 -17.47 -20.20 28.15
C VAL A 400 -17.59 -19.72 26.71
N THR A 401 -17.00 -18.57 26.38
CA THR A 401 -16.89 -18.10 25.00
C THR A 401 -15.44 -18.20 24.55
N ILE A 402 -15.20 -18.95 23.47
CA ILE A 402 -13.89 -19.09 22.84
C ILE A 402 -13.90 -18.23 21.57
N ASN A 403 -13.08 -17.19 21.54
CA ASN A 403 -12.95 -16.31 20.38
C ASN A 403 -11.87 -16.85 19.45
N ILE A 404 -12.27 -17.19 18.22
CA ILE A 404 -11.36 -17.59 17.16
C ILE A 404 -11.03 -16.36 16.33
N THR A 405 -9.74 -16.04 16.21
CA THR A 405 -9.29 -14.93 15.36
C THR A 405 -8.58 -15.50 14.14
N VAL A 406 -9.00 -15.07 12.95
CA VAL A 406 -8.36 -15.43 11.68
C VAL A 406 -7.86 -14.17 11.01
N SER A 407 -6.59 -14.14 10.58
CA SER A 407 -5.98 -13.01 9.88
C SER A 407 -5.25 -13.47 8.63
N ASP A 408 -5.36 -12.67 7.57
CA ASP A 408 -4.58 -12.77 6.32
C ASP A 408 -3.26 -11.97 6.37
N GLY A 409 -2.95 -11.32 7.50
CA GLY A 409 -1.78 -10.44 7.66
C GLY A 409 -2.07 -8.95 7.46
N VAL A 410 -3.25 -8.60 6.96
CA VAL A 410 -3.73 -7.21 6.76
C VAL A 410 -5.03 -6.98 7.54
N ASN A 411 -6.06 -7.78 7.30
CA ASN A 411 -7.35 -7.79 7.99
C ASN A 411 -7.42 -8.93 9.03
N SER A 412 -8.36 -8.83 9.96
CA SER A 412 -8.64 -9.88 10.96
C SER A 412 -10.13 -9.99 11.24
N VAL A 413 -10.63 -11.22 11.38
CA VAL A 413 -12.01 -11.51 11.79
C VAL A 413 -12.01 -12.30 13.09
N VAL A 414 -12.87 -11.91 14.03
CA VAL A 414 -13.08 -12.60 15.30
C VAL A 414 -14.45 -13.27 15.29
N THR A 415 -14.48 -14.60 15.46
CA THR A 415 -15.69 -15.42 15.50
C THR A 415 -15.84 -16.09 16.87
N PRO A 416 -16.89 -15.79 17.64
CA PRO A 416 -17.12 -16.41 18.95
C PRO A 416 -17.75 -17.81 18.82
N VAL A 417 -17.24 -18.76 19.61
CA VAL A 417 -17.80 -20.10 19.79
C VAL A 417 -18.29 -20.23 21.24
N ALA A 418 -19.59 -20.43 21.44
CA ALA A 418 -20.16 -20.60 22.77
C ALA A 418 -20.05 -22.06 23.22
N VAL A 419 -19.40 -22.31 24.36
CA VAL A 419 -19.19 -23.64 24.93
C VAL A 419 -19.93 -23.76 26.26
N THR A 420 -20.77 -24.77 26.39
CA THR A 420 -21.38 -25.15 27.67
C THR A 420 -20.58 -26.29 28.30
N VAL A 421 -19.94 -26.03 29.44
CA VAL A 421 -19.33 -27.08 30.25
C VAL A 421 -20.40 -27.65 31.16
N GLN A 422 -20.74 -28.92 30.98
CA GLN A 422 -21.71 -29.62 31.82
C GLN A 422 -21.06 -30.00 33.14
N GLY A 423 -21.54 -29.43 34.24
CA GLY A 423 -21.08 -29.76 35.57
C GLY A 423 -21.33 -31.23 35.88
N SER A 424 -20.51 -31.81 36.75
CA SER A 424 -20.64 -33.22 37.14
C SER A 424 -21.93 -33.52 37.94
N GLY A 425 -22.68 -32.49 38.34
CA GLY A 425 -23.85 -32.62 39.21
C GLY A 425 -23.50 -33.07 40.62
N ALA A 426 -22.19 -33.19 40.95
CA ALA A 426 -21.74 -33.55 42.27
C ALA A 426 -21.96 -32.37 43.22
N VAL A 427 -23.05 -32.46 43.99
CA VAL A 427 -23.24 -31.60 45.16
C VAL A 427 -22.08 -31.85 46.11
N THR A 428 -21.21 -30.85 46.27
CA THR A 428 -20.47 -30.68 47.51
C THR A 428 -21.44 -29.94 48.45
N PRO A 429 -22.04 -30.58 49.47
CA PRO A 429 -23.02 -29.89 50.27
C PRO A 429 -22.31 -29.04 51.32
N GLU A 430 -22.32 -27.72 51.11
CA GLU A 430 -22.14 -26.74 52.20
C GLU A 430 -23.44 -26.60 53.03
N GLN A 431 -24.45 -27.47 52.83
CA GLN A 431 -25.57 -27.65 53.75
C GLN A 431 -25.94 -29.13 53.96
N PRO A 432 -26.14 -29.58 55.22
CA PRO A 432 -26.54 -30.95 55.53
C PRO A 432 -27.94 -31.30 55.00
N GLN A 433 -28.05 -32.36 54.21
CA GLN A 433 -29.32 -32.90 53.72
C GLN A 433 -29.94 -33.91 54.71
N ALA A 434 -31.26 -34.11 54.71
CA ALA A 434 -31.88 -35.14 55.55
C ALA A 434 -31.39 -36.55 55.15
N TRP A 435 -31.08 -37.40 56.13
CA TRP A 435 -30.64 -38.77 55.87
C TRP A 435 -31.75 -39.61 55.26
N ASP A 436 -31.45 -40.23 54.12
CA ASP A 436 -32.22 -41.24 53.41
C ASP A 436 -31.47 -42.58 53.39
N ALA A 437 -32.16 -43.66 53.76
CA ALA A 437 -31.64 -45.03 53.79
C ALA A 437 -31.27 -45.57 52.40
N ASN A 438 -31.88 -45.06 51.33
CA ASN A 438 -31.63 -45.53 49.96
C ASN A 438 -30.47 -44.79 49.27
N SER A 439 -30.02 -43.67 49.86
CA SER A 439 -28.94 -42.85 49.33
C SER A 439 -27.56 -43.40 49.73
N THR A 440 -26.58 -43.21 48.85
CA THR A 440 -25.16 -43.50 49.13
C THR A 440 -24.46 -42.22 49.59
N TYR A 441 -23.60 -42.33 50.59
CA TYR A 441 -22.83 -41.20 51.13
C TYR A 441 -21.34 -41.51 51.07
N GLN A 442 -20.56 -40.57 50.55
CA GLN A 442 -19.09 -40.66 50.55
C GLN A 442 -18.50 -40.20 51.89
N ALA A 443 -17.23 -40.51 52.14
CA ALA A 443 -16.51 -40.02 53.31
C ALA A 443 -16.64 -38.48 53.42
N ASN A 444 -16.86 -37.99 54.65
CA ASN A 444 -17.11 -36.59 55.01
C ASN A 444 -18.46 -35.99 54.61
N ALA A 445 -19.37 -36.75 53.98
CA ALA A 445 -20.74 -36.28 53.74
C ALA A 445 -21.45 -35.96 55.06
N VAL A 446 -22.19 -34.85 55.13
CA VAL A 446 -22.94 -34.44 56.32
C VAL A 446 -24.44 -34.55 56.08
N VAL A 447 -25.15 -35.24 56.97
CA VAL A 447 -26.60 -35.44 56.92
C VAL A 447 -27.28 -34.97 58.21
N THR A 448 -28.58 -34.67 58.15
CA THR A 448 -29.44 -34.45 59.32
C THR A 448 -30.32 -35.66 59.58
N TYR A 449 -30.37 -36.12 60.83
CA TYR A 449 -31.22 -37.23 61.24
C TYR A 449 -31.69 -37.00 62.69
N ASN A 450 -33.00 -37.12 62.95
CA ASN A 450 -33.62 -36.88 64.26
C ASN A 450 -33.13 -35.59 64.95
N GLY A 451 -33.07 -34.48 64.19
CA GLY A 451 -32.67 -33.16 64.70
C GLY A 451 -31.17 -32.96 64.96
N GLY A 452 -30.33 -33.98 64.74
CA GLY A 452 -28.87 -33.89 64.84
C GLY A 452 -28.17 -33.94 63.47
N GLN A 453 -26.96 -33.38 63.38
CA GLN A 453 -26.09 -33.50 62.21
C GLN A 453 -25.08 -34.63 62.40
N TYR A 454 -24.79 -35.38 61.35
CA TYR A 454 -23.87 -36.51 61.37
C TYR A 454 -22.98 -36.50 60.13
N LYS A 455 -21.69 -36.81 60.31
CA LYS A 455 -20.66 -36.85 59.27
C LYS A 455 -20.24 -38.29 59.01
N ALA A 456 -20.33 -38.74 57.77
CA ALA A 456 -19.87 -40.07 57.36
C ALA A 456 -18.34 -40.18 57.49
N GLN A 457 -17.85 -41.22 58.14
CA GLN A 457 -16.42 -41.47 58.32
C GLN A 457 -15.79 -42.12 57.07
N TRP A 458 -16.58 -42.91 56.33
CA TRP A 458 -16.25 -43.52 55.04
C TRP A 458 -17.53 -43.75 54.24
N TRP A 459 -17.44 -44.41 53.08
CA TRP A 459 -18.59 -44.71 52.24
C TRP A 459 -19.66 -45.55 52.99
N THR A 460 -20.93 -45.19 52.86
CA THR A 460 -22.06 -45.86 53.55
C THR A 460 -23.35 -45.82 52.73
N LYS A 461 -24.21 -46.84 52.91
CA LYS A 461 -25.55 -46.92 52.33
C LYS A 461 -26.48 -47.71 53.26
N GLY A 462 -27.52 -47.05 53.78
CA GLY A 462 -28.55 -47.68 54.59
C GLY A 462 -28.24 -47.77 56.09
N GLU A 463 -26.99 -47.57 56.53
CA GLU A 463 -26.67 -47.48 57.96
C GLU A 463 -27.25 -46.20 58.58
N THR A 464 -27.94 -46.33 59.72
CA THR A 464 -28.65 -45.22 60.36
C THR A 464 -27.73 -44.33 61.22
N PRO A 465 -27.77 -42.98 61.07
CA PRO A 465 -27.01 -42.06 61.90
C PRO A 465 -27.40 -42.12 63.37
N GLY A 466 -26.40 -42.11 64.26
CA GLY A 466 -26.60 -42.24 65.71
C GLY A 466 -26.71 -43.68 66.21
N VAL A 467 -26.75 -44.67 65.31
CA VAL A 467 -26.70 -46.11 65.65
C VAL A 467 -25.40 -46.74 65.19
N SER A 468 -25.01 -46.51 63.93
CA SER A 468 -23.78 -47.08 63.35
C SER A 468 -22.57 -46.16 63.55
N ASN A 469 -21.40 -46.75 63.78
CA ASN A 469 -20.12 -46.03 63.95
C ASN A 469 -19.62 -45.35 62.68
N VAL A 470 -20.21 -45.65 61.51
CA VAL A 470 -19.92 -44.94 60.26
C VAL A 470 -20.34 -43.46 60.32
N TRP A 471 -21.25 -43.10 61.25
CA TRP A 471 -21.75 -41.73 61.42
C TRP A 471 -21.19 -41.08 62.68
N LEU A 472 -20.36 -40.06 62.51
CA LEU A 472 -19.88 -39.21 63.60
C LEU A 472 -20.86 -38.07 63.85
N LYS A 473 -21.47 -38.00 65.04
CA LYS A 473 -22.35 -36.86 65.39
C LYS A 473 -21.56 -35.55 65.38
N VAL A 474 -22.02 -34.58 64.60
CA VAL A 474 -21.45 -33.24 64.54
C VAL A 474 -22.04 -32.44 65.69
N VAL A 475 -21.26 -32.24 66.75
CA VAL A 475 -21.58 -31.28 67.79
C VAL A 475 -21.18 -29.90 67.26
N SER A 476 -22.14 -29.02 66.99
CA SER A 476 -21.86 -27.66 66.54
C SER A 476 -21.06 -26.93 67.62
N THR A 477 -19.76 -26.73 67.39
CA THR A 477 -18.95 -25.74 68.11
C THR A 477 -19.23 -24.38 67.50
N GLY A 478 -20.45 -23.89 67.71
CA GLY A 478 -20.90 -22.55 67.37
C GLY A 478 -20.95 -21.69 68.63
N SER A 479 -20.28 -20.55 68.57
CA SER A 479 -20.29 -19.46 69.54
C SER A 479 -21.60 -19.32 70.35
N GLY A 480 -21.52 -19.51 71.67
CA GLY A 480 -22.35 -18.75 72.61
C GLY A 480 -23.62 -19.38 73.17
N GLN A 481 -23.81 -20.72 73.13
CA GLN A 481 -24.89 -21.38 73.90
C GLN A 481 -24.42 -22.71 74.53
N ASN A 482 -24.74 -22.91 75.81
CA ASN A 482 -24.30 -24.00 76.70
C ASN A 482 -24.94 -25.35 76.33
N GLY A 483 -24.18 -26.28 75.74
CA GLY A 483 -24.63 -27.65 75.51
C GLY A 483 -24.77 -28.47 76.79
N GLU A 484 -25.65 -29.48 76.82
CA GLU A 484 -25.78 -30.39 77.98
C GLU A 484 -24.49 -31.20 78.18
N TRP A 485 -24.06 -31.37 79.44
CA TRP A 485 -22.86 -32.15 79.78
C TRP A 485 -23.03 -33.63 79.41
N SER A 486 -21.98 -34.24 78.86
CA SER A 486 -21.91 -35.65 78.47
C SER A 486 -20.63 -36.28 78.99
N SER A 487 -20.74 -37.47 79.59
CA SER A 487 -19.59 -38.24 80.09
C SER A 487 -18.62 -38.66 78.98
N GLU A 488 -19.12 -38.79 77.75
CA GLU A 488 -18.34 -39.25 76.60
C GLU A 488 -17.58 -38.13 75.90
N THR A 489 -17.82 -36.87 76.28
CA THR A 489 -17.22 -35.70 75.65
C THR A 489 -16.05 -35.18 76.48
N ALA A 490 -14.91 -34.97 75.83
CA ALA A 490 -13.80 -34.26 76.45
C ALA A 490 -14.03 -32.75 76.30
N TYR A 491 -13.94 -32.03 77.41
CA TYR A 491 -14.06 -30.58 77.47
C TYR A 491 -12.72 -29.94 77.81
N THR A 492 -12.43 -28.77 77.27
CA THR A 492 -11.21 -27.99 77.53
C THR A 492 -11.50 -26.78 78.42
N ALA A 493 -10.44 -26.18 78.98
CA ALA A 493 -10.53 -24.99 79.82
C ALA A 493 -11.39 -23.90 79.16
N GLY A 494 -12.37 -23.38 79.91
CA GLY A 494 -13.23 -22.29 79.49
C GLY A 494 -14.56 -22.71 78.87
N GLN A 495 -14.74 -23.98 78.50
CA GLN A 495 -15.99 -24.48 77.93
C GLN A 495 -17.09 -24.55 78.99
N VAL A 496 -18.30 -24.11 78.63
CA VAL A 496 -19.46 -24.10 79.52
C VAL A 496 -20.49 -25.12 79.06
N VAL A 497 -20.98 -25.91 80.01
CA VAL A 497 -21.99 -26.95 79.82
C VAL A 497 -23.15 -26.74 80.77
N THR A 498 -24.31 -27.31 80.45
CA THR A 498 -25.47 -27.38 81.34
C THR A 498 -25.59 -28.78 81.93
N TYR A 499 -25.69 -28.92 83.24
CA TYR A 499 -25.96 -30.20 83.92
C TYR A 499 -27.06 -30.00 84.96
N GLN A 500 -28.16 -30.76 84.83
CA GLN A 500 -29.34 -30.66 85.70
C GLN A 500 -29.84 -29.20 85.87
N GLY A 501 -29.89 -28.47 84.75
CA GLY A 501 -30.38 -27.08 84.71
C GLY A 501 -29.42 -26.01 85.24
N SER A 502 -28.24 -26.37 85.75
CA SER A 502 -27.19 -25.41 86.16
C SER A 502 -26.05 -25.38 85.13
N SER A 503 -25.47 -24.19 84.91
CA SER A 503 -24.31 -24.02 84.03
C SER A 503 -22.99 -24.17 84.78
N TYR A 504 -22.03 -24.84 84.16
CA TYR A 504 -20.70 -25.10 84.71
C TYR A 504 -19.63 -24.86 83.66
N LYS A 505 -18.56 -24.18 84.05
CA LYS A 505 -17.39 -23.88 83.21
C LYS A 505 -16.23 -24.79 83.57
N ALA A 506 -15.66 -25.50 82.61
CA ALA A 506 -14.45 -26.30 82.82
C ALA A 506 -13.26 -25.37 83.13
N ARG A 507 -12.52 -25.65 84.20
CA ARG A 507 -11.30 -24.91 84.55
C ARG A 507 -10.08 -25.39 83.75
N TRP A 508 -10.08 -26.66 83.37
CA TRP A 508 -9.07 -27.31 82.53
C TRP A 508 -9.69 -28.52 81.82
N TRP A 509 -8.86 -29.29 81.11
CA TRP A 509 -9.33 -30.46 80.36
C TRP A 509 -10.00 -31.50 81.27
N THR A 510 -11.15 -32.05 80.86
CA THR A 510 -11.95 -33.03 81.61
C THR A 510 -12.71 -33.94 80.64
N LYS A 511 -12.90 -35.22 80.98
CA LYS A 511 -13.75 -36.15 80.25
C LYS A 511 -14.35 -37.14 81.26
N GLY A 512 -15.68 -37.14 81.38
CA GLY A 512 -16.39 -38.06 82.26
C GLY A 512 -16.61 -37.55 83.69
N GLU A 513 -15.91 -36.51 84.15
CA GLU A 513 -16.14 -35.93 85.48
C GLU A 513 -17.43 -35.11 85.56
N ILE A 514 -18.31 -35.44 86.51
CA ILE A 514 -19.65 -34.85 86.67
C ILE A 514 -19.56 -33.46 87.33
N PRO A 515 -20.28 -32.42 86.82
CA PRO A 515 -20.06 -31.02 87.24
C PRO A 515 -20.23 -30.64 88.71
N PRO A 516 -21.29 -31.02 89.44
CA PRO A 516 -21.39 -30.66 90.86
C PRO A 516 -20.40 -31.40 91.76
N SER A 517 -19.82 -32.53 91.30
CA SER A 517 -19.01 -33.41 92.12
C SER A 517 -17.50 -33.28 91.90
N SER A 518 -17.06 -32.42 90.98
CA SER A 518 -15.65 -32.30 90.60
C SER A 518 -15.19 -30.85 90.60
N ALA A 519 -14.03 -30.59 91.22
CA ALA A 519 -13.42 -29.26 91.29
C ALA A 519 -12.96 -28.73 89.91
N VAL A 520 -12.95 -29.59 88.88
CA VAL A 520 -12.67 -29.19 87.49
C VAL A 520 -13.77 -28.30 86.92
N TRP A 521 -14.98 -28.35 87.48
CA TRP A 521 -16.11 -27.55 87.06
C TRP A 521 -16.37 -26.39 88.01
N GLN A 522 -16.51 -25.20 87.44
CA GLN A 522 -16.90 -23.99 88.16
C GLN A 522 -18.35 -23.64 87.83
N LYS A 523 -19.25 -23.75 88.81
CA LYS A 523 -20.63 -23.29 88.66
C LYS A 523 -20.65 -21.81 88.27
N GLN A 524 -21.43 -21.47 87.25
CA GLN A 524 -21.62 -20.11 86.75
C GLN A 524 -22.80 -19.44 87.43
#